data_AF-A0A453MAB0-F1
#
_entry.id   AF-A0A453MAB0-F1
#
_cell.length_a   1.000
_cell.length_b   1.000
_cell.length_c   1.000
_cell.angle_alpha   90.00
_cell.angle_beta   90.00
_cell.angle_gamma   90.00
#
_symmetry.space_group_name_H-M   'P 1'
#
loop_
_entity.id
_entity.type
_entity.pdbx_description
1 polymer ?
#
loop_
_entity_poly.entity_id
_entity_poly.type
_entity_poly.pdbx_seq_one_letter_code
_entity_poly.pdbx_strand_id
1 'polypeptide(L)'
;MWGCFHRWTRRTMCASMSGLNFVKGVTLGGDRSKGTLVDVGLSQNVLVEQIVEQGKRVTVAMGTNRDLTPACVRKVVPQSSPSEEMGSYWGYKVRYASNLSGVINDSPYKEGYDHIIGTSEHGETIISSELILPSFRAPFNCVWWTGWSGRKHRRGPKSEWQRCK
;
A
#
# COMPACT_ATOMS: atom_id res chain seq x y z
N MET A 1 22.93 -8.93 14.52
CA MET A 1 23.36 -8.94 13.11
C MET A 1 22.14 -9.30 12.25
N TRP A 2 21.29 -8.33 11.93
CA TRP A 2 20.05 -8.53 11.15
C TRP A 2 20.20 -7.81 9.81
N GLY A 3 20.93 -8.42 8.85
CA GLY A 3 21.42 -7.70 7.69
C GLY A 3 21.40 -8.46 6.37
N CYS A 4 20.60 -9.52 6.23
CA CYS A 4 20.39 -10.20 4.95
C CYS A 4 18.90 -10.52 4.77
N PHE A 5 18.09 -9.49 4.53
CA PHE A 5 16.75 -9.68 4.01
C PHE A 5 16.80 -9.88 2.49
N HIS A 6 15.98 -10.78 1.94
CA HIS A 6 15.84 -10.95 0.49
C HIS A 6 15.58 -9.59 -0.17
N ARG A 7 16.50 -9.18 -1.05
CA ARG A 7 16.41 -7.91 -1.77
C ARG A 7 15.18 -7.96 -2.67
N TRP A 8 14.09 -7.34 -2.24
CA TRP A 8 12.95 -7.04 -3.10
C TRP A 8 13.37 -5.93 -4.07
N THR A 9 14.01 -6.28 -5.18
CA THR A 9 14.19 -5.37 -6.32
C THR A 9 12.84 -5.20 -7.01
N ARG A 10 11.96 -4.35 -6.46
CA ARG A 10 10.68 -3.99 -7.10
C ARG A 10 10.69 -2.53 -7.53
N ARG A 11 10.01 -2.26 -8.65
CA ARG A 11 9.88 -0.97 -9.37
C ARG A 11 9.22 0.17 -8.57
N THR A 12 9.31 0.20 -7.24
CA THR A 12 9.04 1.41 -6.46
C THR A 12 10.19 2.41 -6.51
N MET A 13 11.33 2.05 -7.12
CA MET A 13 12.53 2.89 -7.19
C MET A 13 12.50 3.95 -8.29
N CYS A 14 11.67 3.80 -9.33
CA CYS A 14 11.38 4.83 -10.33
C CYS A 14 10.32 4.25 -11.28
N ALA A 15 9.05 4.63 -11.12
CA ALA A 15 8.04 4.33 -12.13
C ALA A 15 8.13 5.43 -13.20
N SER A 16 8.92 5.19 -14.25
CA SER A 16 8.97 6.04 -15.43
C SER A 16 8.14 5.40 -16.54
N MET A 17 6.87 5.78 -16.64
CA MET A 17 6.11 5.70 -17.88
C MET A 17 5.24 6.96 -17.99
N SER A 18 5.56 7.79 -18.99
CA SER A 18 4.79 8.93 -19.50
C SER A 18 4.17 9.89 -18.47
N GLY A 19 4.84 11.03 -18.24
CA GLY A 19 4.21 12.28 -17.76
C GLY A 19 4.06 12.47 -16.25
N LEU A 20 3.87 11.39 -15.48
CA LEU A 20 3.70 11.46 -14.03
C LEU A 20 4.75 10.57 -13.35
N ASN A 21 5.76 11.18 -12.74
CA ASN A 21 6.73 10.46 -11.93
C ASN A 21 6.35 10.62 -10.45
N PHE A 22 6.09 9.51 -9.76
CA PHE A 22 5.97 9.50 -8.30
C PHE A 22 7.23 8.93 -7.69
N VAL A 23 7.62 9.47 -6.53
CA VAL A 23 8.74 8.96 -5.73
C VAL A 23 8.36 8.86 -4.26
N LYS A 24 8.95 7.90 -3.55
CA LYS A 24 8.83 7.82 -2.10
C LYS A 24 9.93 8.65 -1.45
N GLY A 25 9.60 9.36 -0.39
CA GLY A 25 10.58 10.12 0.39
C GLY A 25 10.26 10.17 1.87
N VAL A 26 11.17 10.76 2.64
CA VAL A 26 11.06 11.01 4.08
C VAL A 26 11.21 12.50 4.33
N THR A 27 10.33 13.06 5.14
CA THR A 27 10.38 14.48 5.51
C THR A 27 11.57 14.74 6.44
N LEU A 28 12.42 15.70 6.08
CA LEU A 28 13.61 16.08 6.85
C LEU A 28 13.34 17.22 7.82
N GLY A 29 12.27 17.97 7.64
CA GLY A 29 11.96 19.20 8.38
C GLY A 29 11.69 20.37 7.44
N GLY A 30 11.03 21.41 7.93
CA GLY A 30 10.59 22.52 7.09
C GLY A 30 10.29 23.79 7.87
N ASP A 31 10.47 24.92 7.21
CA ASP A 31 10.03 26.22 7.71
C ASP A 31 8.58 26.46 7.32
N ARG A 32 7.77 26.96 8.24
CA ARG A 32 6.34 27.27 7.99
C ARG A 32 6.12 28.27 6.85
N SER A 33 7.14 29.06 6.50
CA SER A 33 7.10 30.06 5.44
C SER A 33 7.55 29.54 4.07
N LYS A 34 8.21 28.37 4.00
CA LYS A 34 8.81 27.84 2.77
C LYS A 34 8.34 26.43 2.39
N GLY A 35 7.75 25.68 3.33
CA GLY A 35 7.30 24.31 3.12
C GLY A 35 8.23 23.27 3.77
N THR A 36 8.07 22.00 3.39
CA THR A 36 8.81 20.86 3.96
C THR A 36 9.84 20.31 2.99
N LEU A 37 11.08 20.11 3.44
CA LEU A 37 12.09 19.40 2.65
C LEU A 37 11.90 17.89 2.79
N VAL A 38 11.95 17.19 1.66
CA VAL A 38 11.78 15.74 1.56
C VAL A 38 13.00 15.13 0.90
N ASP A 39 13.63 14.18 1.59
CA ASP A 39 14.64 13.32 0.99
C ASP A 39 13.95 12.23 0.19
N VAL A 40 14.20 12.20 -1.11
CA VAL A 40 13.64 11.25 -2.08
C VAL A 40 14.69 10.26 -2.61
N GLY A 41 15.89 10.23 -2.02
CA GLY A 41 16.99 9.39 -2.47
C GLY A 41 17.63 9.84 -3.79
N LEU A 42 17.42 11.10 -4.18
CA LEU A 42 18.11 11.76 -5.29
C LEU A 42 19.29 12.59 -4.75
N SER A 43 20.08 13.17 -5.65
CA SER A 43 21.23 14.02 -5.27
C SER A 43 20.84 15.30 -4.52
N GLN A 44 19.58 15.73 -4.65
CA GLN A 44 19.04 16.92 -3.99
C GLN A 44 17.69 16.60 -3.34
N ASN A 45 17.44 17.25 -2.20
CA ASN A 45 16.17 17.20 -1.50
C ASN A 45 15.13 18.02 -2.26
N VAL A 46 13.88 17.58 -2.18
CA VAL A 46 12.75 18.22 -2.86
C VAL A 46 11.99 19.08 -1.86
N LEU A 47 11.69 20.32 -2.24
CA LEU A 47 10.82 21.20 -1.45
C LEU A 47 9.35 20.91 -1.80
N VAL A 48 8.54 20.72 -0.76
CA VAL A 48 7.11 20.46 -0.89
C VAL A 48 6.31 21.56 -0.21
N GLU A 49 5.27 22.04 -0.90
CA GLU A 49 4.39 23.12 -0.43
C GLU A 49 3.72 22.78 0.91
N GLN A 50 3.37 21.51 1.13
CA GLN A 50 2.67 21.08 2.34
C GLN A 50 3.61 21.05 3.56
N ILE A 51 3.14 21.57 4.69
CA ILE A 51 3.81 21.44 5.98
C ILE A 51 3.50 20.04 6.54
N VAL A 52 4.50 19.18 6.58
CA VAL A 52 4.41 17.81 7.07
C VAL A 52 5.43 17.62 8.19
N GLU A 53 5.02 16.94 9.27
CA GLU A 53 5.93 16.58 10.36
C GLU A 53 7.15 15.83 9.86
N GLN A 54 8.29 16.08 10.49
CA GLN A 54 9.56 15.42 10.23
C GLN A 54 9.49 13.91 10.46
N GLY A 55 10.23 13.13 9.67
CA GLY A 55 10.34 11.67 9.79
C GLY A 55 9.18 10.89 9.19
N LYS A 56 8.21 11.55 8.55
CA LYS A 56 7.07 10.89 7.89
C LYS A 56 7.44 10.44 6.48
N ARG A 57 7.04 9.21 6.14
CA ARG A 57 7.18 8.66 4.79
C ARG A 57 6.05 9.17 3.90
N VAL A 58 6.40 9.86 2.82
CA VAL A 58 5.46 10.50 1.89
C VAL A 58 5.66 10.02 0.45
N THR A 59 4.63 10.22 -0.37
CA THR A 59 4.72 10.08 -1.83
C THR A 59 4.72 11.47 -2.44
N VAL A 60 5.71 11.79 -3.26
CA VAL A 60 5.85 13.09 -3.92
C VAL A 60 5.58 12.94 -5.40
N ALA A 61 4.75 13.83 -5.96
CA ALA A 61 4.55 13.96 -7.39
C ALA A 61 5.64 14.85 -8.00
N MET A 62 6.52 14.25 -8.80
CA MET A 62 7.65 14.92 -9.45
C MET A 62 7.27 15.52 -10.81
N GLY A 63 6.12 15.15 -11.37
CA GLY A 63 5.67 15.67 -12.67
C GLY A 63 6.68 15.47 -13.81
N THR A 64 6.62 16.37 -14.79
CA THR A 64 7.46 16.34 -16.01
C THR A 64 8.74 17.15 -15.90
N ASN A 65 8.72 18.23 -15.11
CA ASN A 65 9.88 19.08 -14.88
C ASN A 65 10.90 18.31 -14.01
N ARG A 66 12.15 18.23 -14.46
CA ARG A 66 13.25 17.51 -13.79
C ARG A 66 14.11 18.39 -12.87
N ASP A 67 13.78 19.68 -12.75
CA ASP A 67 14.49 20.61 -11.89
C ASP A 67 14.21 20.26 -10.43
N LEU A 68 15.26 19.85 -9.73
CA LEU A 68 15.23 19.54 -8.29
C LEU A 68 15.56 20.77 -7.44
N THR A 69 15.72 21.94 -8.07
CA THR A 69 16.02 23.17 -7.35
C THR A 69 14.84 23.55 -6.45
N PRO A 70 15.09 24.20 -5.29
CA PRO A 70 14.02 24.64 -4.39
C PRO A 70 13.02 25.63 -5.01
N ALA A 71 13.33 26.20 -6.17
CA ALA A 71 12.42 27.02 -6.96
C ALA A 71 11.24 26.19 -7.54
N CYS A 72 11.43 24.89 -7.74
CA CYS A 72 10.39 23.99 -8.22
C CYS A 72 9.74 23.24 -7.05
N VAL A 73 8.69 23.86 -6.48
CA VAL A 73 7.93 23.28 -5.37
C VAL A 73 7.09 22.11 -5.87
N ARG A 74 7.16 20.98 -5.15
CA ARG A 74 6.39 19.76 -5.45
C ARG A 74 5.25 19.58 -4.46
N LYS A 75 4.45 18.53 -4.70
CA LYS A 75 3.26 18.22 -3.91
C LYS A 75 3.35 16.80 -3.34
N VAL A 76 3.01 16.67 -2.05
CA VAL A 76 2.70 15.39 -1.43
C VAL A 76 1.33 14.95 -1.91
N VAL A 77 1.27 13.72 -2.42
CA VAL A 77 0.02 13.08 -2.86
C VAL A 77 -0.34 11.91 -1.97
N PRO A 78 -1.62 11.48 -1.97
CA PRO A 78 -2.03 10.24 -1.34
C PRO A 78 -1.16 9.05 -1.77
N GLN A 79 -1.00 8.09 -0.87
CA GLN A 79 -0.23 6.89 -1.15
C GLN A 79 -0.88 5.98 -2.20
N SER A 80 -2.18 6.15 -2.48
CA SER A 80 -2.91 5.39 -3.49
C SER A 80 -2.78 5.97 -4.90
N SER A 81 -2.46 7.27 -5.03
CA SER A 81 -2.35 7.96 -6.33
C SER A 81 -1.49 7.23 -7.37
N PRO A 82 -0.30 6.70 -7.06
CA PRO A 82 0.50 6.00 -8.07
C PRO A 82 -0.17 4.72 -8.59
N SER A 83 -0.96 4.05 -7.75
CA SER A 83 -1.70 2.85 -8.14
C SER A 83 -2.98 3.19 -8.90
N GLU A 84 -3.67 4.27 -8.53
CA GLU A 84 -4.89 4.74 -9.19
C GLU A 84 -4.61 5.37 -10.56
N GLU A 85 -3.56 6.20 -10.67
CA GLU A 85 -3.27 6.98 -11.88
C GLU A 85 -2.40 6.23 -12.88
N MET A 86 -1.43 5.42 -12.41
CA MET A 86 -0.48 4.72 -13.28
C MET A 86 -0.67 3.20 -13.31
N GLY A 87 -1.63 2.66 -12.57
CA GLY A 87 -1.78 1.20 -12.39
C GLY A 87 -0.55 0.54 -11.78
N SER A 88 0.34 1.32 -11.16
CA SER A 88 1.64 0.85 -10.70
C SER A 88 1.56 0.34 -9.27
N TYR A 89 2.15 -0.83 -9.02
CA TYR A 89 2.24 -1.38 -7.67
C TYR A 89 3.09 -0.47 -6.77
N TRP A 90 2.49 0.08 -5.71
CA TRP A 90 3.16 1.04 -4.82
C TRP A 90 3.56 0.47 -3.46
N GLY A 91 3.76 -0.85 -3.38
CA GLY A 91 4.09 -1.55 -2.13
C GLY A 91 2.85 -1.97 -1.34
N TYR A 92 3.05 -2.30 -0.07
CA TYR A 92 2.00 -2.71 0.86
C TYR A 92 2.09 -1.92 2.17
N LYS A 93 0.96 -1.86 2.90
CA LYS A 93 0.92 -1.39 4.28
C LYS A 93 0.84 -2.59 5.21
N VAL A 94 1.60 -2.55 6.29
CA VAL A 94 1.51 -3.54 7.36
C VAL A 94 0.61 -2.97 8.44
N ARG A 95 -0.37 -3.75 8.89
CA ARG A 95 -1.23 -3.44 10.03
C ARG A 95 -1.20 -4.62 10.98
N TYR A 96 -1.00 -4.34 12.26
CA TYR A 96 -1.17 -5.32 13.31
C TYR A 96 -2.63 -5.35 13.76
N ALA A 97 -3.15 -6.54 14.03
CA ALA A 97 -4.47 -6.76 14.62
C ALA A 97 -4.31 -7.72 15.79
N SER A 98 -5.00 -7.46 16.90
CA SER A 98 -4.92 -8.27 18.13
C SER A 98 -5.61 -9.63 17.97
N ASN A 99 -6.57 -9.72 17.05
CA ASN A 99 -7.32 -10.94 16.74
C ASN A 99 -7.88 -10.87 15.31
N LEU A 100 -8.43 -12.00 14.85
CA LEU A 100 -9.00 -12.11 13.50
C LEU A 100 -10.18 -11.14 13.29
N SER A 101 -11.03 -10.94 14.29
CA SER A 101 -12.15 -10.02 14.19
C SER A 101 -11.67 -8.58 13.96
N GLY A 102 -10.56 -8.16 14.57
CA GLY A 102 -9.92 -6.86 14.31
C GLY A 102 -9.28 -6.75 12.93
N VAL A 103 -8.93 -7.87 12.28
CA VAL A 103 -8.52 -7.83 10.86
C VAL A 103 -9.69 -7.35 10.00
N ILE A 104 -10.90 -7.84 10.27
CA ILE A 104 -12.10 -7.56 9.46
C ILE A 104 -12.74 -6.22 9.84
N ASN A 105 -12.99 -6.01 11.14
CA ASN A 105 -13.76 -4.87 11.64
C ASN A 105 -12.95 -3.58 11.64
N ASP A 106 -11.65 -3.64 11.95
CA ASP A 106 -10.77 -2.46 11.93
C ASP A 106 -10.12 -2.27 10.55
N SER A 107 -10.93 -2.43 9.51
CA SER A 107 -10.51 -2.21 8.12
C SER A 107 -10.05 -0.76 7.91
N PRO A 108 -8.97 -0.52 7.14
CA PRO A 108 -8.56 0.84 6.78
C PRO A 108 -9.49 1.48 5.73
N TYR A 109 -10.46 0.73 5.21
CA TYR A 109 -11.39 1.18 4.19
C TYR A 109 -12.73 1.54 4.82
N LYS A 110 -13.29 2.70 4.43
CA LYS A 110 -14.55 3.23 4.98
C LYS A 110 -15.71 2.23 4.88
N GLU A 111 -15.81 1.53 3.74
CA GLU A 111 -16.87 0.55 3.48
C GLU A 111 -16.49 -0.88 3.92
N GLY A 112 -15.33 -1.06 4.55
CA GLY A 112 -14.82 -2.38 4.92
C GLY A 112 -14.23 -3.12 3.72
N TYR A 113 -14.17 -4.44 3.83
CA TYR A 113 -13.79 -5.32 2.73
C TYR A 113 -15.03 -5.78 1.97
N ASP A 114 -14.97 -5.77 0.64
CA ASP A 114 -16.03 -6.27 -0.24
C ASP A 114 -16.16 -7.79 -0.08
N HIS A 115 -15.01 -8.48 -0.11
CA HIS A 115 -14.92 -9.92 0.06
C HIS A 115 -13.82 -10.30 1.05
N ILE A 116 -14.12 -11.32 1.86
CA ILE A 116 -13.18 -11.93 2.80
C ILE A 116 -13.04 -13.39 2.42
N ILE A 117 -11.86 -13.75 1.92
CA ILE A 117 -11.51 -15.10 1.49
C ILE A 117 -10.64 -15.72 2.57
N GLY A 118 -11.18 -16.71 3.28
CA GLY A 118 -10.44 -17.48 4.26
C GLY A 118 -9.89 -18.76 3.67
N THR A 119 -8.59 -19.01 3.85
CA THR A 119 -7.97 -20.28 3.47
C THR A 119 -7.96 -21.24 4.67
N SER A 120 -8.55 -22.43 4.50
CA SER A 120 -8.64 -23.46 5.54
C SER A 120 -8.57 -24.87 4.96
N GLU A 121 -7.86 -25.78 5.62
CA GLU A 121 -7.85 -27.21 5.25
C GLU A 121 -9.25 -27.85 5.27
N HIS A 122 -10.18 -27.26 6.03
CA HIS A 122 -11.58 -27.69 6.13
C HIS A 122 -12.52 -26.86 5.24
N GLY A 123 -11.99 -25.96 4.41
CA GLY A 123 -12.77 -25.17 3.46
C GLY A 123 -13.24 -25.98 2.25
N GLU A 124 -13.99 -25.33 1.38
CA GLU A 124 -14.41 -25.94 0.11
C GLU A 124 -13.20 -26.02 -0.84
N THR A 125 -13.02 -27.20 -1.44
CA THR A 125 -11.93 -27.41 -2.41
C THR A 125 -12.33 -26.78 -3.73
N ILE A 126 -11.66 -25.69 -4.10
CA ILE A 126 -11.92 -25.01 -5.36
C ILE A 126 -10.70 -25.19 -6.26
N ILE A 127 -10.95 -25.69 -7.46
CA ILE A 127 -9.93 -25.81 -8.51
C ILE A 127 -9.80 -24.42 -9.16
N SER A 128 -8.60 -24.00 -9.54
CA SER A 128 -8.36 -22.66 -10.11
C SER A 128 -9.25 -22.33 -11.31
N SER A 129 -9.73 -23.32 -12.05
CA SER A 129 -10.65 -23.19 -13.19
C SER A 129 -12.10 -22.90 -12.80
N GLU A 130 -12.48 -23.16 -11.55
CA GLU A 130 -13.85 -23.01 -11.02
C GLU A 130 -13.99 -21.77 -10.13
N LEU A 131 -12.87 -21.08 -9.83
CA LEU A 131 -12.87 -19.87 -9.01
C LEU A 131 -13.45 -18.69 -9.79
N ILE A 132 -14.76 -18.47 -9.65
CA ILE A 132 -15.41 -17.27 -10.16
C ILE A 132 -15.44 -16.23 -9.04
N LEU A 133 -14.51 -15.27 -9.10
CA LEU A 133 -14.57 -14.12 -8.22
C LEU A 133 -15.60 -13.12 -8.75
N PRO A 134 -16.59 -12.69 -7.93
CA PRO A 134 -17.49 -11.62 -8.31
C PRO A 134 -16.70 -10.33 -8.56
N SER A 135 -17.28 -9.39 -9.31
CA SER A 135 -16.64 -8.10 -9.51
C SER A 135 -16.45 -7.39 -8.17
N PHE A 136 -15.21 -6.96 -7.92
CA PHE A 136 -14.82 -6.32 -6.67
C PHE A 136 -14.10 -5.01 -6.96
N ARG A 137 -14.08 -4.10 -5.98
CA ARG A 137 -13.27 -2.88 -6.08
C ARG A 137 -11.88 -3.21 -5.54
N ALA A 138 -10.84 -3.09 -6.36
CA ALA A 138 -9.48 -3.06 -5.82
C ALA A 138 -9.28 -1.69 -5.14
N PRO A 139 -8.74 -1.59 -3.91
CA PRO A 139 -8.03 -2.62 -3.14
C PRO A 139 -8.82 -3.27 -1.96
N PHE A 140 -10.15 -3.33 -2.03
CA PHE A 140 -11.05 -3.62 -0.90
C PHE A 140 -11.22 -5.12 -0.56
N ASN A 141 -10.28 -6.01 -0.89
CA ASN A 141 -10.39 -7.44 -0.58
C ASN A 141 -9.47 -7.86 0.58
N CYS A 142 -9.94 -8.79 1.42
CA CYS A 142 -9.13 -9.42 2.46
C CYS A 142 -8.93 -10.90 2.13
N VAL A 143 -7.66 -11.31 1.94
CA VAL A 143 -7.28 -12.72 1.88
C VAL A 143 -6.46 -13.03 3.11
N TRP A 144 -6.78 -14.11 3.80
CA TRP A 144 -6.07 -14.47 5.01
C TRP A 144 -5.77 -15.96 5.12
N TRP A 145 -4.73 -16.25 5.89
CA TRP A 145 -4.17 -17.57 6.08
C TRP A 145 -4.17 -17.90 7.56
N THR A 146 -4.69 -19.07 7.92
CA THR A 146 -4.52 -19.62 9.27
C THR A 146 -3.15 -20.31 9.36
N GLY A 147 -2.50 -20.22 10.52
CA GLY A 147 -1.40 -21.13 10.85
C GLY A 147 -1.93 -22.56 11.08
N TRP A 148 -1.03 -23.55 11.11
CA TRP A 148 -1.28 -25.00 11.14
C TRP A 148 -2.43 -25.46 12.07
N SER A 149 -2.74 -24.76 13.16
CA SER A 149 -3.94 -25.04 13.96
C SER A 149 -5.19 -24.41 13.31
N GLY A 150 -5.82 -25.10 12.36
CA GLY A 150 -7.05 -24.65 11.69
C GLY A 150 -8.17 -24.28 12.67
N ARG A 151 -8.59 -23.01 12.69
CA ARG A 151 -9.72 -22.55 13.52
C ARG A 151 -11.02 -22.54 12.72
N LYS A 152 -12.06 -23.16 13.29
CA LYS A 152 -13.45 -23.06 12.81
C LYS A 152 -14.05 -21.75 13.31
N HIS A 153 -14.22 -20.76 12.43
CA HIS A 153 -15.02 -19.57 12.74
C HIS A 153 -16.41 -19.71 12.12
N ARG A 154 -17.45 -19.25 12.83
CA ARG A 154 -18.83 -19.23 12.30
C ARG A 154 -18.93 -18.30 11.09
N ARG A 155 -19.64 -18.76 10.06
CA ARG A 155 -19.93 -18.02 8.82
C ARG A 155 -20.68 -16.72 9.18
N GLY A 156 -20.12 -15.58 8.78
CA GLY A 156 -20.87 -14.33 8.68
C GLY A 156 -21.50 -14.22 7.29
N PRO A 157 -22.51 -13.36 7.09
CA PRO A 157 -23.23 -13.23 5.82
C PRO A 157 -22.38 -12.74 4.63
N LYS A 158 -21.10 -12.37 4.85
CA LYS A 158 -20.16 -11.86 3.82
C LYS A 158 -18.85 -12.67 3.70
N SER A 159 -18.74 -13.83 4.34
CA SER A 159 -17.48 -14.61 4.39
C SER A 159 -17.58 -15.92 3.62
N GLU A 160 -16.67 -16.13 2.66
CA GLU A 160 -16.50 -17.40 1.95
C GLU A 160 -15.18 -18.06 2.35
N TRP A 161 -15.21 -19.38 2.56
CA TRP A 161 -14.08 -20.15 3.08
C TRP A 161 -13.62 -21.18 2.05
N GLN A 162 -12.42 -20.98 1.54
CA GLN A 162 -11.83 -21.81 0.49
C GLN A 162 -10.68 -22.64 1.04
N ARG A 163 -10.42 -23.80 0.43
CA ARG A 163 -9.33 -24.69 0.80
C ARG A 163 -8.16 -24.53 -0.15
N CYS A 164 -6.98 -24.23 0.40
CA CYS A 164 -5.73 -24.34 -0.35
C CYS A 164 -5.32 -25.82 -0.43
N LYS A 165 -5.05 -26.28 -1.66
CA LYS A 165 -4.24 -27.47 -1.92
C LYS A 165 -2.82 -27.03 -2.26
#